data_AF-A0A8X6T734-F1
#
_entry.id   AF-A0A8X6T734-F1
#
_cell.length_a   1.000
_cell.length_b   1.000
_cell.length_c   1.000
_cell.angle_alpha   90.00
_cell.angle_beta   90.00
_cell.angle_gamma   90.00
#
_symmetry.space_group_name_H-M   'P 1'
#
loop_
_entity.id
_entity.type
_entity.pdbx_description
1 polymer ?
#
loop_
_entity_poly.entity_id
_entity_poly.type
_entity_poly.pdbx_seq_one_letter_code
_entity_poly.pdbx_strand_id
1 'polypeptide(L)'
;MIDSWRLQEKGMAEVRNIFMMLDQVSHLRPFGTLDLKNLSINSFRCFVMGNTNIFKSTVDRLLDIIEKERNGELTNRTLTKSILRMLTELKVYRGGFQNKFLQVTENYYEFESRILLREMELSVYIQHIVNRIREEEGRLLYCTDLSSMSCLIKKLQEVLVINPIHHIFQKGVEEFLNKKTDGLIGLFELFYDVNQHEALCFFFESYVKKKVSVIVNDPNIDERMIEDLLSFSQNMYSIVADCFKNHTMFNESLSKIFESAVKRDSSRPAKLLGQYLDTKLCFCSSQRNYEDLQDLLKRIIFLMNKEVLEMMYWRRLAARLLLSSNTNFNDEKAKLSTLKKEWGSSSYICKMEEMFKDMEVSELLMLKYEQRFPDFDDPYEVSFSILTGGVWPMFPVRDITLPESISGYEDDIQVLYEQSTLGRRLSFQHYLSSCVLKGFFSNGEKELQVSLHQAVILLLFNAKDRYSFVDILLKTKIDAEELRKNLKILSMENNILRKVPQSEFKDTDSFIFNKYFSTELSRVELNGNQITEVINKETVEMPKNRPFLVTRTIFRIMKMNRTMKHEDLLTRVYEEIQFDMPRLEVEKGIKNLMYIHTIRKDPQYPDLYHYIT
;
A
#
# COMPACT_ATOMS: atom_id res chain seq x y z
N MET A 1 -18.23 -63.65 20.30
CA MET A 1 -17.32 -62.85 21.15
C MET A 1 -18.10 -61.89 22.05
N ILE A 2 -18.89 -60.95 21.52
CA ILE A 2 -19.66 -60.01 22.36
C ILE A 2 -20.66 -60.73 23.26
N ASP A 3 -21.35 -61.76 22.74
CA ASP A 3 -22.27 -62.56 23.58
C ASP A 3 -21.52 -63.28 24.69
N SER A 4 -20.30 -63.77 24.41
CA SER A 4 -19.41 -64.37 25.40
C SER A 4 -18.96 -63.35 26.46
N TRP A 5 -18.66 -62.11 26.06
CA TRP A 5 -18.35 -61.01 26.98
C TRP A 5 -19.56 -60.65 27.86
N ARG A 6 -20.74 -60.47 27.27
CA ARG A 6 -21.99 -60.17 28.00
C ARG A 6 -22.37 -61.29 28.95
N LEU A 7 -22.17 -62.55 28.56
CA LEU A 7 -22.41 -63.70 29.41
C LEU A 7 -21.47 -63.70 30.61
N GLN A 8 -20.19 -63.37 30.40
CA GLN A 8 -19.21 -63.25 31.48
C GLN A 8 -19.50 -62.07 32.41
N GLU A 9 -19.91 -60.92 31.89
CA GLU A 9 -20.34 -59.78 32.72
C GLU A 9 -21.55 -60.14 33.60
N LYS A 10 -22.56 -60.79 33.02
CA LYS A 10 -23.75 -61.24 33.77
C LYS A 10 -23.40 -62.28 34.83
N GLY A 11 -22.66 -63.33 34.45
CA GLY A 11 -22.26 -64.39 35.38
C GLY A 11 -21.39 -63.84 36.52
N MET A 12 -20.47 -62.92 36.24
CA MET A 12 -19.64 -62.31 37.27
C MET A 12 -20.39 -61.31 38.15
N ALA A 13 -21.47 -60.68 37.65
CA ALA A 13 -22.36 -59.87 38.47
C ALA A 13 -23.12 -60.75 39.48
N GLU A 14 -23.59 -61.93 39.07
CA GLU A 14 -24.21 -62.92 39.96
C GLU A 14 -23.22 -63.45 41.00
N VAL A 15 -22.01 -63.82 40.59
CA VAL A 15 -20.92 -64.23 41.50
C VAL A 15 -20.59 -63.10 42.49
N ARG A 16 -20.52 -61.85 42.02
CA ARG A 16 -20.28 -60.69 42.90
C ARG A 16 -21.41 -60.49 43.90
N ASN A 17 -22.66 -60.73 43.52
CA ASN A 17 -23.80 -60.64 44.43
C ASN A 17 -23.74 -61.73 45.51
N ILE A 18 -23.31 -62.94 45.17
CA ILE A 18 -23.12 -64.05 46.12
C ILE A 18 -21.96 -63.75 47.08
N PHE A 19 -20.84 -63.24 46.56
CA PHE A 19 -19.63 -62.95 47.33
C PHE A 19 -19.52 -61.47 47.75
N MET A 20 -20.65 -60.77 47.89
CA MET A 20 -20.67 -59.33 48.15
C MET A 20 -19.94 -58.96 49.45
N MET A 21 -20.07 -59.77 50.51
CA MET A 21 -19.36 -59.54 51.77
C MET A 21 -17.83 -59.69 51.64
N LEU A 22 -17.36 -60.60 50.77
CA LEU A 22 -15.95 -60.78 50.45
C LEU A 22 -15.38 -59.60 49.64
N ASP A 23 -16.21 -59.00 48.78
CA ASP A 23 -15.84 -57.82 47.99
C ASP A 23 -15.92 -56.52 48.82
N GLN A 24 -16.76 -56.43 49.86
CA GLN A 24 -16.92 -55.22 50.68
C GLN A 24 -15.93 -55.12 51.86
N VAL A 25 -15.47 -56.24 52.41
CA VAL A 25 -14.57 -56.24 53.57
C VAL A 25 -13.10 -56.24 53.10
N SER A 26 -12.55 -55.05 52.90
CA SER A 26 -11.18 -54.82 52.40
C SER A 26 -10.08 -55.43 53.30
N HIS A 27 -10.35 -55.69 54.57
CA HIS A 27 -9.41 -56.28 55.54
C HIS A 27 -9.21 -57.80 55.37
N LEU A 28 -10.11 -58.49 54.66
CA LEU A 28 -9.99 -59.93 54.36
C LEU A 28 -9.19 -60.21 53.08
N ARG A 29 -8.73 -59.17 52.38
CA ARG A 29 -7.99 -59.29 51.13
C ARG A 29 -6.48 -59.25 51.37
N PRO A 30 -5.71 -60.27 50.95
CA PRO A 30 -4.26 -60.18 50.94
C PRO A 30 -3.78 -58.99 50.11
N PHE A 31 -2.69 -58.33 50.54
CA PHE A 31 -2.07 -57.25 49.75
C PHE A 31 -1.80 -57.72 48.32
N GLY A 32 -2.39 -57.04 47.33
CA GLY A 32 -2.22 -57.34 45.90
C GLY A 32 -3.36 -58.11 45.22
N THR A 33 -4.41 -58.54 45.93
CA THR A 33 -5.56 -59.22 45.29
C THR A 33 -6.53 -58.22 44.67
N LEU A 34 -6.85 -58.40 43.39
CA LEU A 34 -7.80 -57.61 42.61
C LEU A 34 -9.25 -57.88 43.05
N ASP A 35 -10.10 -56.85 43.01
CA ASP A 35 -11.57 -56.99 43.13
C ASP A 35 -12.10 -58.05 42.16
N LEU A 36 -13.19 -58.74 42.52
CA LEU A 36 -13.80 -59.79 41.67
C LEU A 36 -14.11 -59.29 40.26
N LYS A 37 -14.49 -58.01 40.11
CA LYS A 37 -14.68 -57.35 38.82
C LYS A 37 -13.37 -57.22 38.02
N ASN A 38 -12.29 -56.82 38.66
CA ASN A 38 -11.00 -56.66 37.97
C ASN A 38 -10.36 -58.03 37.67
N LEU A 39 -10.63 -59.04 38.50
CA LEU A 39 -10.20 -60.41 38.28
C LEU A 39 -10.90 -61.02 37.05
N SER A 40 -12.21 -60.82 36.88
CA SER A 40 -12.91 -61.29 35.67
C SER A 40 -12.44 -60.61 34.39
N ILE A 41 -12.23 -59.29 34.44
CA ILE A 41 -11.68 -58.50 33.33
C ILE A 41 -10.29 -59.05 32.97
N ASN A 42 -9.42 -59.28 33.95
CA ASN A 42 -8.08 -59.82 33.71
C ASN A 42 -8.12 -61.25 33.17
N SER A 43 -9.00 -62.11 33.67
CA SER A 43 -9.16 -63.48 33.15
C SER A 43 -9.61 -63.46 31.68
N PHE A 44 -10.63 -62.66 31.34
CA PHE A 44 -11.05 -62.54 29.93
C PHE A 44 -9.93 -62.00 29.05
N ARG A 45 -9.20 -60.98 29.56
CA ARG A 45 -8.06 -60.39 28.86
C ARG A 45 -6.96 -61.42 28.59
N CYS A 46 -6.59 -62.23 29.58
CA CYS A 46 -5.50 -63.22 29.42
C CYS A 46 -5.90 -64.41 28.56
N PHE A 47 -7.11 -64.97 28.74
CA PHE A 47 -7.50 -66.21 28.07
C PHE A 47 -8.13 -66.00 26.70
N VAL A 48 -8.94 -64.96 26.52
CA VAL A 48 -9.66 -64.71 25.25
C VAL A 48 -8.89 -63.72 24.39
N MET A 49 -8.52 -62.56 24.96
CA MET A 49 -7.79 -61.53 24.20
C MET A 49 -6.28 -61.77 24.13
N GLY A 50 -5.73 -62.64 24.98
CA GLY A 50 -4.33 -63.08 24.89
C GLY A 50 -4.08 -64.03 23.73
N ASN A 51 -5.14 -64.62 23.15
CA ASN A 51 -5.03 -65.41 21.93
C ASN A 51 -4.89 -64.48 20.72
N THR A 52 -3.68 -64.45 20.15
CA THR A 52 -3.30 -63.54 19.07
C THR A 52 -4.18 -63.66 17.83
N ASN A 53 -4.65 -64.86 17.49
CA ASN A 53 -5.49 -65.09 16.31
C ASN A 53 -6.89 -64.50 16.48
N ILE A 54 -7.49 -64.70 17.66
CA ILE A 54 -8.82 -64.18 18.00
C ILE A 54 -8.78 -62.66 18.08
N PHE A 55 -7.76 -62.11 18.74
CA PHE A 55 -7.59 -60.66 18.86
C PHE A 55 -7.38 -60.01 17.49
N LYS A 56 -6.45 -60.54 16.68
CA LYS A 56 -6.17 -60.01 15.33
C LYS A 56 -7.40 -60.07 14.44
N SER A 57 -8.08 -61.23 14.35
CA SER A 57 -9.29 -61.36 13.53
C SER A 57 -10.42 -60.43 13.96
N THR A 58 -10.51 -60.10 15.26
CA THR A 58 -11.54 -59.18 15.77
C THR A 58 -11.22 -57.74 15.43
N VAL A 59 -9.95 -57.34 15.58
CA VAL A 59 -9.48 -56.01 15.19
C VAL A 59 -9.65 -55.80 13.69
N ASP A 60 -9.20 -56.75 12.86
CA ASP A 60 -9.27 -56.63 11.40
C ASP A 60 -10.74 -56.52 10.93
N ARG A 61 -11.64 -57.37 11.42
CA ARG A 61 -13.09 -57.27 11.09
C ARG A 61 -13.74 -55.99 11.59
N LEU A 62 -13.30 -55.46 12.73
CA LEU A 62 -13.81 -54.19 13.25
C LEU A 62 -13.39 -53.04 12.33
N LEU A 63 -12.16 -53.06 11.81
CA LEU A 63 -11.67 -52.10 10.83
C LEU A 63 -12.44 -52.21 9.51
N ASP A 64 -12.70 -53.44 9.01
CA ASP A 64 -13.51 -53.66 7.80
C ASP A 64 -14.92 -53.07 7.92
N ILE A 65 -15.55 -53.20 9.10
CA ILE A 65 -16.88 -52.61 9.36
C ILE A 65 -16.82 -51.08 9.32
N ILE A 66 -15.76 -50.49 9.86
CA ILE A 66 -15.58 -49.03 9.84
C ILE A 66 -15.33 -48.53 8.41
N GLU A 67 -14.52 -49.25 7.63
CA GLU A 67 -14.24 -48.90 6.23
C GLU A 67 -15.50 -48.97 5.37
N LYS A 68 -16.32 -50.02 5.53
CA LYS A 68 -17.63 -50.14 4.87
C LYS A 68 -18.57 -48.99 5.23
N GLU A 69 -18.58 -48.58 6.49
CA GLU A 69 -19.36 -47.43 6.93
C GLU A 69 -18.87 -46.11 6.30
N ARG A 70 -17.55 -45.92 6.11
CA ARG A 70 -16.99 -44.74 5.43
C ARG A 70 -17.40 -44.65 3.96
N ASN A 71 -17.57 -45.80 3.32
CA ASN A 71 -18.07 -45.94 1.96
C ASN A 71 -19.60 -45.77 1.85
N GLY A 72 -20.30 -45.58 2.97
CA GLY A 72 -21.74 -45.35 3.00
C GLY A 72 -22.60 -46.61 3.14
N GLU A 73 -22.01 -47.77 3.43
CA GLU A 73 -22.77 -48.99 3.70
C GLU A 73 -23.46 -48.93 5.08
N LEU A 74 -24.66 -49.51 5.17
CA LEU A 74 -25.40 -49.63 6.44
C LEU A 74 -24.77 -50.70 7.32
N THR A 75 -24.01 -50.28 8.33
CA THR A 75 -23.39 -51.17 9.31
C THR A 75 -24.08 -51.11 10.68
N ASN A 76 -23.93 -52.17 11.47
CA ASN A 76 -24.52 -52.22 12.80
C ASN A 76 -23.67 -51.41 13.81
N ARG A 77 -23.97 -50.11 13.93
CA ARG A 77 -23.31 -49.19 14.88
C ARG A 77 -23.36 -49.67 16.33
N THR A 78 -24.41 -50.39 16.73
CA THR A 78 -24.51 -50.91 18.11
C THR A 78 -23.50 -52.04 18.39
N LEU A 79 -23.17 -52.82 17.36
CA LEU A 79 -22.16 -53.87 17.42
C LEU A 79 -20.78 -53.26 17.57
N THR A 80 -20.41 -52.34 16.68
CA THR A 80 -19.14 -51.59 16.71
C THR A 80 -18.92 -50.93 18.08
N LYS A 81 -19.95 -50.24 18.58
CA LYS A 81 -19.95 -49.61 19.91
C LYS A 81 -19.73 -50.63 21.04
N SER A 82 -20.39 -51.78 20.99
CA SER A 82 -20.25 -52.82 22.01
C SER A 82 -18.83 -53.40 22.04
N ILE A 83 -18.21 -53.60 20.86
CA ILE A 83 -16.83 -54.11 20.75
C ILE A 83 -15.83 -53.06 21.27
N LEU A 84 -15.97 -51.80 20.86
CA LEU A 84 -15.07 -50.71 21.30
C LEU A 84 -15.14 -50.49 22.81
N ARG A 85 -16.34 -50.58 23.40
CA ARG A 85 -16.54 -50.52 24.85
C ARG A 85 -15.84 -51.68 25.56
N MET A 86 -16.04 -52.90 25.08
CA MET A 86 -15.36 -54.10 25.60
C MET A 86 -13.82 -53.94 25.55
N LEU A 87 -13.27 -53.48 24.42
CA LEU A 87 -11.82 -53.26 24.26
C LEU A 87 -11.27 -52.21 25.26
N THR A 88 -12.08 -51.21 25.57
CA THR A 88 -11.73 -50.16 26.54
C THR A 88 -11.78 -50.68 27.97
N GLU A 89 -12.85 -51.40 28.34
CA GLU A 89 -13.01 -52.02 29.67
C GLU A 89 -11.91 -53.05 29.95
N LEU A 90 -11.46 -53.78 28.92
CA LEU A 90 -10.34 -54.72 28.98
C LEU A 90 -8.95 -54.06 28.95
N LYS A 91 -8.86 -52.74 28.81
CA LYS A 91 -7.60 -51.96 28.70
C LYS A 91 -6.66 -52.43 27.57
N VAL A 92 -7.20 -53.02 26.50
CA VAL A 92 -6.43 -53.47 25.31
C VAL A 92 -6.56 -52.52 24.13
N TYR A 93 -7.46 -51.53 24.22
CA TYR A 93 -7.75 -50.56 23.16
C TYR A 93 -6.49 -49.85 22.65
N ARG A 94 -5.73 -49.17 23.53
CA ARG A 94 -4.55 -48.37 23.12
C ARG A 94 -3.44 -49.21 22.50
N GLY A 95 -3.08 -50.31 23.15
CA GLY A 95 -1.95 -51.14 22.73
C GLY A 95 -2.20 -52.00 21.49
N GLY A 96 -3.46 -52.37 21.21
CA GLY A 96 -3.76 -53.36 20.18
C GLY A 96 -4.71 -52.90 19.06
N PHE A 97 -5.56 -51.90 19.28
CA PHE A 97 -6.51 -51.39 18.28
C PHE A 97 -6.13 -49.99 17.78
N GLN A 98 -5.89 -49.04 18.68
CA GLN A 98 -5.76 -47.61 18.36
C GLN A 98 -4.70 -47.34 17.28
N ASN A 99 -3.49 -47.91 17.42
CA ASN A 99 -2.41 -47.67 16.46
C ASN A 99 -2.73 -48.19 15.05
N LYS A 100 -3.31 -49.39 14.95
CA LYS A 100 -3.75 -49.94 13.66
C LYS A 100 -4.90 -49.15 13.06
N PHE A 101 -5.85 -48.74 13.88
CA PHE A 101 -6.97 -47.90 13.47
C PHE A 101 -6.50 -46.57 12.89
N LEU A 102 -5.56 -45.89 13.55
CA LEU A 102 -4.98 -44.64 13.05
C LEU A 102 -4.24 -44.85 11.72
N GLN A 103 -3.44 -45.92 11.58
CA GLN A 103 -2.72 -46.23 10.33
C GLN A 103 -3.66 -46.53 9.15
N VAL A 104 -4.69 -47.36 9.36
CA VAL A 104 -5.67 -47.66 8.31
C VAL A 104 -6.45 -46.41 7.92
N THR A 105 -6.78 -45.57 8.91
CA THR A 105 -7.48 -44.31 8.67
C THR A 105 -6.63 -43.30 7.91
N GLU A 106 -5.34 -43.18 8.25
CA GLU A 106 -4.38 -42.37 7.51
C GLU A 106 -4.30 -42.80 6.03
N ASN A 107 -4.11 -44.09 5.77
CA ASN A 107 -4.02 -44.61 4.40
C ASN A 107 -5.31 -44.39 3.59
N TYR A 108 -6.48 -44.59 4.22
CA TYR A 108 -7.78 -44.38 3.59
C TYR A 108 -7.96 -42.91 3.16
N TYR A 109 -7.74 -41.96 4.08
CA TYR A 109 -7.94 -40.54 3.79
C TYR A 109 -6.82 -39.95 2.93
N GLU A 110 -5.64 -40.54 2.91
CA GLU A 110 -4.58 -40.15 1.98
C GLU A 110 -4.94 -40.54 0.55
N PHE A 111 -5.54 -41.71 0.36
CA PHE A 111 -6.04 -42.12 -0.95
C PHE A 111 -7.25 -41.29 -1.40
N GLU A 112 -8.22 -41.08 -0.50
CA GLU A 112 -9.42 -40.28 -0.77
C GLU A 112 -9.06 -38.83 -1.12
N SER A 113 -8.17 -38.18 -0.34
CA SER A 113 -7.76 -36.80 -0.61
C SER A 113 -7.08 -36.63 -1.97
N ARG A 114 -6.21 -37.58 -2.38
CA ARG A 114 -5.51 -37.54 -3.67
C ARG A 114 -6.44 -37.65 -4.88
N ILE A 115 -7.59 -38.32 -4.75
CA ILE A 115 -8.58 -38.51 -5.82
C ILE A 115 -9.58 -37.36 -5.86
N LEU A 116 -10.00 -36.86 -4.70
CA LEU A 116 -11.00 -35.78 -4.61
C LEU A 116 -10.40 -34.39 -4.88
N LEU A 117 -9.20 -34.07 -4.40
CA LEU A 117 -8.31 -33.13 -5.12
C LEU A 117 -8.08 -33.76 -6.50
N ARG A 118 -7.67 -33.14 -7.60
CA ARG A 118 -7.92 -33.70 -8.97
C ARG A 118 -9.40 -33.66 -9.40
N GLU A 119 -10.30 -34.53 -8.92
CA GLU A 119 -11.65 -34.65 -9.51
C GLU A 119 -12.63 -33.52 -9.14
N MET A 120 -12.61 -33.01 -7.91
CA MET A 120 -13.58 -32.03 -7.42
C MET A 120 -13.07 -30.59 -7.42
N GLU A 121 -13.99 -29.62 -7.44
CA GLU A 121 -13.70 -28.23 -7.13
C GLU A 121 -13.27 -28.05 -5.66
N LEU A 122 -12.45 -27.04 -5.40
CA LEU A 122 -11.86 -26.83 -4.08
C LEU A 122 -12.94 -26.52 -3.01
N SER A 123 -14.03 -25.87 -3.38
CA SER A 123 -15.12 -25.46 -2.48
C SER A 123 -15.86 -26.69 -1.94
N VAL A 124 -16.19 -27.60 -2.85
CA VAL A 124 -16.81 -28.89 -2.55
C VAL A 124 -15.87 -29.77 -1.73
N TYR A 125 -14.57 -29.76 -2.05
CA TYR A 125 -13.57 -30.49 -1.29
C TYR A 125 -13.44 -30.01 0.16
N ILE A 126 -13.44 -28.70 0.41
CA ILE A 126 -13.42 -28.13 1.77
C ILE A 126 -14.66 -28.58 2.56
N GLN A 127 -15.84 -28.50 1.95
CA GLN A 127 -17.07 -28.96 2.59
C GLN A 127 -17.06 -30.46 2.87
N HIS A 128 -16.46 -31.24 1.97
CA HIS A 128 -16.26 -32.67 2.17
C HIS A 128 -15.35 -32.96 3.38
N ILE A 129 -14.22 -32.25 3.53
CA ILE A 129 -13.34 -32.40 4.70
C ILE A 129 -14.10 -32.13 6.00
N VAL A 130 -14.84 -31.01 6.07
CA VAL A 130 -15.61 -30.65 7.27
C VAL A 130 -16.64 -31.74 7.61
N ASN A 131 -17.33 -32.29 6.60
CA ASN A 131 -18.28 -33.38 6.81
C ASN A 131 -17.58 -34.66 7.30
N ARG A 132 -16.43 -35.04 6.73
CA ARG A 132 -15.66 -36.22 7.16
C ARG A 132 -15.15 -36.10 8.59
N ILE A 133 -14.66 -34.92 8.98
CA ILE A 133 -14.24 -34.66 10.38
C ILE A 133 -15.44 -34.84 11.32
N ARG A 134 -16.60 -34.25 11.00
CA ARG A 134 -17.83 -34.40 11.81
C ARG A 134 -18.32 -35.85 11.88
N GLU A 135 -18.23 -36.60 10.79
CA GLU A 135 -18.58 -38.02 10.78
C GLU A 135 -17.67 -38.83 11.72
N GLU A 136 -16.35 -38.61 11.67
CA GLU A 136 -15.39 -39.31 12.55
C GLU A 136 -15.53 -38.89 14.02
N GLU A 137 -15.82 -37.61 14.29
CA GLU A 137 -16.19 -37.13 15.63
C GLU A 137 -17.46 -37.84 16.15
N GLY A 138 -18.49 -37.95 15.30
CA GLY A 138 -19.72 -38.66 15.63
C GLY A 138 -19.50 -40.16 15.88
N ARG A 139 -18.59 -40.81 15.13
CA ARG A 139 -18.21 -42.22 15.33
C ARG A 139 -17.52 -42.41 16.68
N LEU A 140 -16.64 -41.49 17.07
CA LEU A 140 -15.87 -41.58 18.31
C LEU A 140 -16.57 -41.02 19.54
N LEU A 141 -17.68 -40.28 19.42
CA LEU A 141 -18.48 -39.81 20.56
C LEU A 141 -18.90 -40.95 21.51
N TYR A 142 -18.93 -42.19 21.00
CA TYR A 142 -19.28 -43.39 21.76
C TYR A 142 -18.08 -44.15 22.34
N CYS A 143 -16.85 -43.77 22.00
CA CYS A 143 -15.62 -44.26 22.61
C CYS A 143 -15.29 -43.39 23.84
N THR A 144 -15.13 -44.00 25.01
CA THR A 144 -15.01 -43.26 26.28
C THR A 144 -13.67 -42.54 26.48
N ASP A 145 -12.71 -42.61 25.54
CA ASP A 145 -11.38 -42.02 25.68
C ASP A 145 -11.23 -40.74 24.83
N LEU A 146 -11.44 -39.57 25.48
CA LEU A 146 -11.24 -38.23 24.92
C LEU A 146 -9.86 -38.03 24.28
N SER A 147 -8.83 -38.72 24.78
CA SER A 147 -7.47 -38.62 24.22
C SER A 147 -7.34 -39.30 22.85
N SER A 148 -8.15 -40.34 22.59
CA SER A 148 -8.15 -41.01 21.29
C SER A 148 -8.82 -40.17 20.20
N MET A 149 -9.82 -39.37 20.58
CA MET A 149 -10.47 -38.41 19.68
C MET A 149 -9.50 -37.33 19.22
N SER A 150 -8.79 -36.69 20.14
CA SER A 150 -7.84 -35.64 19.80
C SER A 150 -6.67 -36.15 18.93
N CYS A 151 -6.19 -37.38 19.16
CA CYS A 151 -5.20 -38.02 18.29
C CYS A 151 -5.75 -38.28 16.87
N LEU A 152 -6.99 -38.76 16.74
CA LEU A 152 -7.59 -39.02 15.42
C LEU A 152 -7.78 -37.72 14.64
N ILE A 153 -8.39 -36.70 15.25
CA ILE A 153 -8.68 -35.41 14.58
C ILE A 153 -7.38 -34.78 14.06
N LYS A 154 -6.32 -34.75 14.88
CA LYS A 154 -5.01 -34.28 14.44
C LYS A 154 -4.48 -35.05 13.24
N LYS A 155 -4.66 -36.38 13.23
CA LYS A 155 -4.20 -37.23 12.12
C LYS A 155 -5.00 -37.01 10.84
N LEU A 156 -6.31 -36.82 10.95
CA LEU A 156 -7.17 -36.45 9.82
C LEU A 156 -6.79 -35.09 9.25
N GLN A 157 -6.56 -34.11 10.12
CA GLN A 157 -6.10 -32.78 9.74
C GLN A 157 -4.73 -32.82 9.04
N GLU A 158 -3.78 -33.60 9.55
CA GLU A 158 -2.49 -33.84 8.88
C GLU A 158 -2.67 -34.36 7.45
N VAL A 159 -3.50 -35.40 7.28
CA VAL A 159 -3.63 -36.10 5.99
C VAL A 159 -4.49 -35.32 4.98
N LEU A 160 -5.59 -34.72 5.44
CA LEU A 160 -6.56 -34.06 4.56
C LEU A 160 -6.20 -32.60 4.24
N VAL A 161 -5.43 -31.93 5.12
CA VAL A 161 -5.11 -30.50 5.02
C VAL A 161 -3.61 -30.25 4.90
N ILE A 162 -2.77 -30.76 5.82
CA ILE A 162 -1.32 -30.43 5.84
C ILE A 162 -0.59 -31.07 4.67
N ASN A 163 -0.73 -32.38 4.47
CA ASN A 163 -0.03 -33.11 3.41
C ASN A 163 -0.33 -32.54 2.00
N PRO A 164 -1.59 -32.26 1.63
CA PRO A 164 -1.93 -31.69 0.34
C PRO A 164 -1.86 -30.14 0.25
N ILE A 165 -1.30 -29.45 1.25
CA ILE A 165 -1.35 -27.97 1.36
C ILE A 165 -0.90 -27.23 0.08
N HIS A 166 0.17 -27.71 -0.55
CA HIS A 166 0.68 -27.12 -1.80
C HIS A 166 -0.27 -27.32 -2.98
N HIS A 167 -0.91 -28.48 -3.08
CA HIS A 167 -1.91 -28.75 -4.12
C HIS A 167 -3.17 -27.93 -3.90
N ILE A 168 -3.60 -27.74 -2.65
CA ILE A 168 -4.73 -26.85 -2.30
C ILE A 168 -4.47 -25.43 -2.81
N PHE A 169 -3.29 -24.87 -2.52
CA PHE A 169 -2.92 -23.52 -2.97
C PHE A 169 -2.89 -23.39 -4.50
N GLN A 170 -2.36 -24.39 -5.22
CA GLN A 170 -2.29 -24.36 -6.68
C GLN A 170 -3.64 -24.49 -7.40
N LYS A 171 -4.62 -25.18 -6.80
CA LYS A 171 -5.84 -25.58 -7.51
C LYS A 171 -6.91 -24.48 -7.64
N GLY A 172 -6.91 -23.46 -6.76
CA GLY A 172 -7.98 -22.45 -6.82
C GLY A 172 -8.10 -21.44 -5.68
N VAL A 173 -7.14 -21.34 -4.75
CA VAL A 173 -7.21 -20.33 -3.67
C VAL A 173 -7.22 -18.91 -4.23
N GLU A 174 -6.56 -18.68 -5.38
CA GLU A 174 -6.64 -17.39 -6.09
C GLU A 174 -8.07 -17.04 -6.54
N GLU A 175 -8.89 -18.03 -6.90
CA GLU A 175 -10.27 -17.78 -7.33
C GLU A 175 -11.17 -17.39 -6.14
N PHE A 176 -10.96 -18.01 -4.98
CA PHE A 176 -11.65 -17.63 -3.74
C PHE A 176 -11.29 -16.22 -3.28
N LEU A 177 -10.02 -15.84 -3.41
CA LEU A 177 -9.55 -14.48 -3.11
C LEU A 177 -10.09 -13.42 -4.08
N ASN A 178 -10.50 -13.81 -5.29
CA ASN A 178 -11.12 -12.87 -6.25
C ASN A 178 -12.63 -12.72 -6.04
N LYS A 179 -13.35 -13.81 -5.71
CA LYS A 179 -14.82 -13.82 -5.67
C LYS A 179 -15.41 -13.69 -4.27
N LYS A 180 -14.60 -13.66 -3.21
CA LYS A 180 -15.04 -13.60 -1.80
C LYS A 180 -16.11 -14.67 -1.52
N THR A 181 -15.68 -15.92 -1.59
CA THR A 181 -16.57 -17.09 -1.42
C THR A 181 -16.60 -17.58 0.02
N ASP A 182 -17.73 -18.12 0.48
CA ASP A 182 -17.85 -18.80 1.78
C ASP A 182 -16.83 -19.94 1.97
N GLY A 183 -16.35 -20.53 0.86
CA GLY A 183 -15.27 -21.51 0.87
C GLY A 183 -13.96 -20.99 1.49
N LEU A 184 -13.70 -19.67 1.44
CA LEU A 184 -12.51 -19.07 2.06
C LEU A 184 -12.61 -19.08 3.60
N ILE A 185 -13.82 -18.91 4.14
CA ILE A 185 -14.09 -19.00 5.58
C ILE A 185 -13.80 -20.42 6.06
N GLY A 186 -14.36 -21.42 5.36
CA GLY A 186 -14.12 -22.82 5.67
C GLY A 186 -12.65 -23.21 5.56
N LEU A 187 -11.94 -22.68 4.55
CA LEU A 187 -10.50 -22.88 4.42
C LEU A 187 -9.72 -22.22 5.57
N PHE A 188 -10.07 -21.01 5.97
CA PHE A 188 -9.43 -20.34 7.10
C PHE A 188 -9.63 -21.10 8.41
N GLU A 189 -10.86 -21.55 8.69
CA GLU A 189 -11.15 -22.34 9.90
C GLU A 189 -10.34 -23.65 9.93
N LEU A 190 -10.30 -24.39 8.82
CA LEU A 190 -9.48 -25.61 8.71
C LEU A 190 -7.99 -25.34 8.93
N PHE A 191 -7.45 -24.23 8.43
CA PHE A 191 -6.03 -23.90 8.61
C PHE A 191 -5.73 -23.35 10.00
N TYR A 192 -6.69 -22.68 10.62
CA TYR A 192 -6.60 -22.19 12.00
C TYR A 192 -6.54 -23.34 12.99
N ASP A 193 -7.43 -24.34 12.83
CA ASP A 193 -7.47 -25.53 13.69
C ASP A 193 -6.17 -26.34 13.66
N VAL A 194 -5.43 -26.26 12.55
CA VAL A 194 -4.21 -27.02 12.29
C VAL A 194 -2.93 -26.21 12.57
N ASN A 195 -3.07 -24.97 13.06
CA ASN A 195 -1.97 -24.02 13.26
C ASN A 195 -1.13 -23.78 12.00
N GLN A 196 -1.75 -23.82 10.81
CA GLN A 196 -1.11 -23.57 9.51
C GLN A 196 -1.55 -22.23 8.88
N HIS A 197 -2.11 -21.33 9.68
CA HIS A 197 -2.54 -20.00 9.23
C HIS A 197 -1.38 -19.15 8.69
N GLU A 198 -0.13 -19.41 9.11
CA GLU A 198 1.07 -18.77 8.57
C GLU A 198 1.31 -19.12 7.09
N ALA A 199 1.10 -20.38 6.69
CA ALA A 199 1.25 -20.82 5.31
C ALA A 199 0.21 -20.15 4.40
N LEU A 200 -1.03 -20.00 4.89
CA LEU A 200 -2.07 -19.24 4.20
C LEU A 200 -1.72 -17.76 4.08
N CYS A 201 -1.16 -17.16 5.14
CA CYS A 201 -0.69 -15.78 5.14
C CYS A 201 0.42 -15.55 4.10
N PHE A 202 1.40 -16.47 4.01
CA PHE A 202 2.47 -16.39 3.03
C PHE A 202 1.96 -16.48 1.58
N PHE A 203 1.00 -17.37 1.33
CA PHE A 203 0.37 -17.48 0.02
C PHE A 203 -0.43 -16.21 -0.33
N PHE A 204 -1.22 -15.71 0.62
CA PHE A 204 -1.98 -14.47 0.48
C PHE A 204 -1.06 -13.28 0.20
N GLU A 205 0.06 -13.15 0.92
CA GLU A 205 1.05 -12.12 0.69
C GLU A 205 1.65 -12.18 -0.71
N SER A 206 2.00 -13.39 -1.18
CA SER A 206 2.53 -13.62 -2.52
C SER A 206 1.52 -13.25 -3.61
N TYR A 207 0.25 -13.59 -3.39
CA TYR A 207 -0.85 -13.25 -4.29
C TYR A 207 -1.07 -11.74 -4.41
N VAL A 208 -1.17 -11.04 -3.27
CA VAL A 208 -1.36 -9.58 -3.22
C VAL A 208 -0.16 -8.88 -3.87
N LYS A 209 1.08 -9.28 -3.56
CA LYS A 209 2.28 -8.72 -4.22
C LYS A 209 2.25 -8.88 -5.74
N LYS A 210 1.88 -10.06 -6.23
CA LYS A 210 1.77 -10.33 -7.67
C LYS A 210 0.71 -9.44 -8.33
N LYS A 211 -0.48 -9.31 -7.74
CA LYS A 211 -1.56 -8.46 -8.28
C LYS A 211 -1.21 -6.97 -8.22
N VAL A 212 -0.68 -6.48 -7.11
CA VAL A 212 -0.27 -5.07 -6.96
C VAL A 212 0.84 -4.73 -7.95
N SER A 213 1.83 -5.62 -8.14
CA SER A 213 2.89 -5.39 -9.14
C SER A 213 2.37 -5.33 -10.57
N VAL A 214 1.31 -6.08 -10.92
CA VAL A 214 0.66 -5.98 -12.23
C VAL A 214 -0.04 -4.62 -12.39
N ILE A 215 -0.75 -4.16 -11.36
CA ILE A 215 -1.46 -2.87 -11.39
C ILE A 215 -0.46 -1.69 -11.48
N VAL A 216 0.65 -1.74 -10.75
CA VAL A 216 1.63 -0.64 -10.68
C VAL A 216 2.52 -0.57 -11.91
N ASN A 217 2.87 -1.71 -12.50
CA ASN A 217 3.81 -1.75 -13.63
C ASN A 217 3.18 -1.48 -14.99
N ASP A 218 1.84 -1.46 -15.11
CA ASP A 218 1.19 -1.27 -16.41
C ASP A 218 1.29 0.21 -16.87
N PRO A 219 1.98 0.53 -17.98
CA PRO A 219 2.09 1.89 -18.52
C PRO A 219 0.78 2.45 -19.08
N ASN A 220 -0.20 1.60 -19.43
CA ASN A 220 -1.39 2.03 -20.17
C ASN A 220 -2.60 2.37 -19.27
N ILE A 221 -2.51 2.13 -17.96
CA ILE A 221 -3.62 2.28 -17.01
C ILE A 221 -3.41 3.50 -16.09
N ASP A 222 -2.51 4.45 -16.42
CA ASP A 222 -2.12 5.56 -15.53
C ASP A 222 -3.30 6.34 -14.90
N GLU A 223 -4.40 6.55 -15.63
CA GLU A 223 -5.58 7.26 -15.13
C GLU A 223 -6.48 6.42 -14.20
N ARG A 224 -6.58 5.10 -14.43
CA ARG A 224 -7.44 4.18 -13.65
C ARG A 224 -6.67 3.39 -12.60
N MET A 225 -5.34 3.39 -12.66
CA MET A 225 -4.46 2.64 -11.79
C MET A 225 -4.77 2.88 -10.33
N ILE A 226 -5.11 4.11 -9.96
CA ILE A 226 -5.42 4.49 -8.58
C ILE A 226 -6.80 4.01 -8.16
N GLU A 227 -7.80 4.10 -9.04
CA GLU A 227 -9.13 3.57 -8.76
C GLU A 227 -9.08 2.04 -8.61
N ASP A 228 -8.30 1.38 -9.47
CA ASP A 228 -8.04 -0.07 -9.41
C ASP A 228 -7.26 -0.45 -8.15
N LEU A 229 -6.24 0.32 -7.76
CA LEU A 229 -5.46 0.05 -6.54
C LEU A 229 -6.29 0.30 -5.27
N LEU A 230 -7.10 1.36 -5.25
CA LEU A 230 -8.01 1.65 -4.15
C LEU A 230 -9.11 0.59 -4.03
N SER A 231 -9.78 0.24 -5.12
CA SER A 231 -10.81 -0.81 -5.11
C SER A 231 -10.23 -2.18 -4.75
N PHE A 232 -9.03 -2.52 -5.24
CA PHE A 232 -8.34 -3.74 -4.88
C PHE A 232 -7.98 -3.77 -3.39
N SER A 233 -7.47 -2.66 -2.84
CA SER A 233 -7.19 -2.55 -1.40
C SER A 233 -8.45 -2.76 -0.56
N GLN A 234 -9.58 -2.15 -0.93
CA GLN A 234 -10.86 -2.32 -0.25
C GLN A 234 -11.33 -3.76 -0.26
N ASN A 235 -11.25 -4.43 -1.41
CA ASN A 235 -11.61 -5.84 -1.53
C ASN A 235 -10.74 -6.71 -0.62
N MET A 236 -9.42 -6.47 -0.57
CA MET A 236 -8.52 -7.23 0.29
C MET A 236 -8.78 -7.01 1.78
N TYR A 237 -8.99 -5.77 2.22
CA TYR A 237 -9.36 -5.49 3.63
C TYR A 237 -10.73 -6.08 4.00
N SER A 238 -11.71 -6.05 3.10
CA SER A 238 -13.00 -6.72 3.32
C SER A 238 -12.85 -8.23 3.44
N ILE A 239 -11.99 -8.86 2.64
CA ILE A 239 -11.69 -10.30 2.78
C ILE A 239 -11.06 -10.61 4.14
N VAL A 240 -10.12 -9.80 4.61
CA VAL A 240 -9.52 -10.00 5.95
C VAL A 240 -10.55 -9.83 7.06
N ALA A 241 -11.45 -8.86 6.94
CA ALA A 241 -12.50 -8.63 7.92
C ALA A 241 -13.52 -9.77 7.97
N ASP A 242 -14.06 -10.13 6.80
CA ASP A 242 -15.19 -11.05 6.71
C ASP A 242 -14.76 -12.52 6.73
N CYS A 243 -13.64 -12.85 6.09
CA CYS A 243 -13.22 -14.24 5.93
C CYS A 243 -12.13 -14.68 6.92
N PHE A 244 -11.24 -13.77 7.33
CA PHE A 244 -10.14 -14.07 8.27
C PHE A 244 -10.39 -13.54 9.69
N LYS A 245 -11.63 -13.13 10.01
CA LYS A 245 -12.04 -12.68 11.35
C LYS A 245 -11.12 -11.58 11.93
N ASN A 246 -10.61 -10.67 11.07
CA ASN A 246 -9.67 -9.61 11.44
C ASN A 246 -8.35 -10.10 12.09
N HIS A 247 -7.82 -11.24 11.64
CA HIS A 247 -6.56 -11.78 12.16
C HIS A 247 -5.39 -10.79 11.95
N THR A 248 -4.67 -10.47 13.02
CA THR A 248 -3.63 -9.41 13.05
C THR A 248 -2.52 -9.60 12.02
N MET A 249 -2.01 -10.83 11.89
CA MET A 249 -0.96 -11.18 10.91
C MET A 249 -1.31 -10.80 9.46
N PHE A 250 -2.56 -11.00 9.04
CA PHE A 250 -2.99 -10.68 7.68
C PHE A 250 -3.07 -9.17 7.46
N ASN A 251 -3.58 -8.43 8.46
CA ASN A 251 -3.61 -6.97 8.42
C ASN A 251 -2.19 -6.37 8.37
N GLU A 252 -1.27 -6.85 9.21
CA GLU A 252 0.12 -6.40 9.20
C GLU A 252 0.83 -6.72 7.87
N SER A 253 0.59 -7.91 7.30
CA SER A 253 1.14 -8.26 5.99
C SER A 253 0.58 -7.35 4.88
N LEU A 254 -0.73 -7.10 4.85
CA LEU A 254 -1.31 -6.14 3.89
C LEU A 254 -0.68 -4.75 4.00
N SER A 255 -0.58 -4.21 5.21
CA SER A 255 0.05 -2.89 5.46
C SER A 255 1.47 -2.86 4.88
N LYS A 256 2.28 -3.88 5.20
CA LYS A 256 3.67 -3.99 4.72
C LYS A 256 3.74 -4.13 3.20
N ILE A 257 2.84 -4.89 2.57
CA ILE A 257 2.83 -5.08 1.12
C ILE A 257 2.52 -3.78 0.41
N PHE A 258 1.43 -3.09 0.78
CA PHE A 258 1.06 -1.82 0.15
C PHE A 258 2.12 -0.75 0.38
N GLU A 259 2.69 -0.68 1.59
CA GLU A 259 3.80 0.23 1.89
C GLU A 259 5.04 -0.07 1.02
N SER A 260 5.40 -1.36 0.86
CA SER A 260 6.54 -1.77 0.03
C SER A 260 6.33 -1.52 -1.47
N ALA A 261 5.12 -1.75 -1.98
CA ALA A 261 4.77 -1.53 -3.38
C ALA A 261 4.88 -0.05 -3.76
N VAL A 262 4.46 0.83 -2.87
CA VAL A 262 4.55 2.28 -3.05
C VAL A 262 5.97 2.80 -2.88
N LYS A 263 6.73 2.28 -1.91
CA LYS A 263 8.12 2.70 -1.66
C LYS A 263 9.05 2.43 -2.86
N ARG A 264 8.82 1.30 -3.56
CA ARG A 264 9.68 0.86 -4.67
C ARG A 264 9.64 1.81 -5.88
N ASP A 265 8.47 2.39 -6.17
CA ASP A 265 8.24 3.24 -7.35
C ASP A 265 7.88 4.69 -7.00
N SER A 266 8.36 5.19 -5.86
CA SER A 266 7.95 6.41 -5.13
C SER A 266 7.54 7.68 -5.92
N SER A 267 7.96 7.86 -7.18
CA SER A 267 7.64 9.04 -8.00
C SER A 267 6.37 8.91 -8.85
N ARG A 268 6.08 7.73 -9.43
CA ARG A 268 4.97 7.53 -10.38
C ARG A 268 3.59 7.41 -9.69
N PRO A 269 3.36 6.48 -8.74
CA PRO A 269 2.08 6.37 -8.06
C PRO A 269 1.78 7.61 -7.22
N ALA A 270 2.80 8.23 -6.58
CA ALA A 270 2.64 9.47 -5.83
C ALA A 270 2.14 10.63 -6.71
N LYS A 271 2.66 10.76 -7.92
CA LYS A 271 2.27 11.82 -8.87
C LYS A 271 0.83 11.63 -9.35
N LEU A 272 0.49 10.42 -9.75
CA LEU A 272 -0.87 10.08 -10.19
C LEU A 272 -1.86 10.27 -9.02
N LEU A 273 -1.49 9.92 -7.78
CA LEU A 273 -2.33 10.11 -6.61
C LEU A 273 -2.54 11.59 -6.29
N GLY A 274 -1.50 12.40 -6.41
CA GLY A 274 -1.63 13.85 -6.34
C GLY A 274 -2.59 14.39 -7.40
N GLN A 275 -2.55 13.86 -8.63
CA GLN A 275 -3.47 14.23 -9.71
C GLN A 275 -4.91 13.81 -9.42
N TYR A 276 -5.09 12.58 -8.94
CA TYR A 276 -6.40 12.06 -8.61
C TYR A 276 -7.04 12.82 -7.44
N LEU A 277 -6.27 13.10 -6.38
CA LEU A 277 -6.71 13.93 -5.26
C LEU A 277 -7.07 15.34 -5.70
N ASP A 278 -6.21 15.97 -6.49
CA ASP A 278 -6.43 17.32 -7.04
C ASP A 278 -7.73 17.37 -7.85
N THR A 279 -7.92 16.41 -8.76
CA THR A 279 -9.13 16.27 -9.57
C THR A 279 -10.36 16.08 -8.68
N LYS A 280 -10.35 15.13 -7.74
CA LYS A 280 -11.49 14.86 -6.86
C LYS A 280 -11.80 16.05 -5.94
N LEU A 281 -10.79 16.75 -5.42
CA LEU A 281 -10.98 17.95 -4.60
C LEU A 281 -11.48 19.15 -5.40
N CYS A 282 -11.11 19.28 -6.68
CA CYS A 282 -11.66 20.31 -7.57
C CYS A 282 -13.14 20.07 -7.93
N PHE A 283 -13.57 18.82 -8.08
CA PHE A 283 -14.98 18.48 -8.39
C PHE A 283 -15.89 18.39 -7.16
N CYS A 284 -15.37 18.45 -5.93
CA CYS A 284 -16.18 18.36 -4.72
C CYS A 284 -16.70 19.74 -4.27
N SER A 285 -17.83 20.15 -4.82
CA SER A 285 -18.58 21.36 -4.41
C SER A 285 -19.74 21.07 -3.44
N SER A 286 -20.06 19.80 -3.16
CA SER A 286 -21.26 19.37 -2.41
C SER A 286 -20.95 18.63 -1.11
N GLN A 287 -21.76 18.87 -0.07
CA GLN A 287 -21.58 18.36 1.31
C GLN A 287 -21.52 16.83 1.44
N ARG A 288 -22.27 16.08 0.62
CA ARG A 288 -22.22 14.59 0.61
C ARG A 288 -20.88 14.03 0.12
N ASN A 289 -20.17 14.77 -0.73
CA ASN A 289 -18.88 14.33 -1.26
C ASN A 289 -17.76 14.44 -0.21
N TYR A 290 -17.96 15.18 0.89
CA TYR A 290 -16.94 15.37 1.92
C TYR A 290 -16.76 14.14 2.81
N GLU A 291 -17.81 13.36 3.10
CA GLU A 291 -17.68 12.10 3.85
C GLU A 291 -16.94 11.04 3.01
N ASP A 292 -17.32 10.91 1.73
CA ASP A 292 -16.63 10.04 0.78
C ASP A 292 -15.16 10.45 0.61
N LEU A 293 -14.87 11.76 0.56
CA LEU A 293 -13.52 12.30 0.55
C LEU A 293 -12.75 11.99 1.83
N GLN A 294 -13.35 12.08 3.01
CA GLN A 294 -12.67 11.75 4.28
C GLN A 294 -12.26 10.28 4.30
N ASP A 295 -13.14 9.37 3.88
CA ASP A 295 -12.78 7.96 3.83
C ASP A 295 -11.78 7.67 2.72
N LEU A 296 -11.83 8.37 1.57
CA LEU A 296 -10.79 8.29 0.54
C LEU A 296 -9.44 8.81 1.06
N LEU A 297 -9.41 9.91 1.80
CA LEU A 297 -8.20 10.48 2.39
C LEU A 297 -7.59 9.53 3.41
N LYS A 298 -8.38 8.97 4.34
CA LYS A 298 -7.90 7.95 5.29
C LYS A 298 -7.30 6.74 4.58
N ARG A 299 -7.93 6.28 3.50
CA ARG A 299 -7.43 5.17 2.68
C ARG A 299 -6.13 5.51 1.96
N ILE A 300 -6.01 6.71 1.37
CA ILE A 300 -4.81 7.14 0.66
C ILE A 300 -3.63 7.39 1.63
N ILE A 301 -3.90 7.93 2.82
CA ILE A 301 -2.89 8.08 3.90
C ILE A 301 -2.37 6.72 4.34
N PHE A 302 -3.25 5.72 4.41
CA PHE A 302 -2.85 4.37 4.79
C PHE A 302 -1.98 3.68 3.71
N LEU A 303 -2.24 3.98 2.43
CA LEU A 303 -1.51 3.39 1.31
C LEU A 303 -0.13 4.03 1.06
N MET A 304 0.10 5.27 1.52
CA MET A 304 1.26 6.07 1.11
C MET A 304 1.96 6.76 2.27
N ASN A 305 3.22 7.14 2.06
CA ASN A 305 3.88 8.09 2.96
C ASN A 305 3.20 9.46 2.86
N LYS A 306 2.57 9.86 3.97
CA LYS A 306 1.90 11.14 4.17
C LYS A 306 2.72 12.34 3.70
N GLU A 307 4.02 12.37 3.96
CA GLU A 307 4.89 13.51 3.60
C GLU A 307 5.00 13.70 2.08
N VAL A 308 5.04 12.61 1.31
CA VAL A 308 5.12 12.65 -0.16
C VAL A 308 3.81 13.15 -0.75
N LEU A 309 2.69 12.68 -0.20
CA LEU A 309 1.35 13.11 -0.62
C LEU A 309 1.14 14.61 -0.37
N GLU A 310 1.50 15.07 0.84
CA GLU A 310 1.42 16.47 1.23
C GLU A 310 2.28 17.37 0.34
N MET A 311 3.51 16.94 0.03
CA MET A 311 4.42 17.67 -0.85
C MET A 311 3.89 17.75 -2.29
N MET A 312 3.33 16.66 -2.83
CA MET A 312 2.71 16.68 -4.17
C MET A 312 1.49 17.59 -4.22
N TYR A 313 0.64 17.54 -3.20
CA TYR A 313 -0.52 18.43 -3.10
C TYR A 313 -0.11 19.89 -2.93
N TRP A 314 0.89 20.18 -2.09
CA TRP A 314 1.45 21.52 -1.86
C TRP A 314 1.92 22.17 -3.18
N ARG A 315 2.60 21.41 -4.04
CA ARG A 315 3.02 21.90 -5.37
C ARG A 315 1.84 22.21 -6.28
N ARG A 316 0.82 21.35 -6.30
CA ARG A 316 -0.39 21.55 -7.12
C ARG A 316 -1.20 22.75 -6.65
N LEU A 317 -1.37 22.90 -5.33
CA LEU A 317 -2.02 24.06 -4.73
C LEU A 317 -1.29 25.36 -5.12
N ALA A 318 0.05 25.39 -5.02
CA ALA A 318 0.85 26.54 -5.42
C ALA A 318 0.63 26.90 -6.90
N ALA A 319 0.63 25.91 -7.79
CA ALA A 319 0.39 26.13 -9.21
C ALA A 319 -1.03 26.68 -9.47
N ARG A 320 -2.07 26.18 -8.79
CA ARG A 320 -3.44 26.70 -8.91
C ARG A 320 -3.53 28.14 -8.43
N LEU A 321 -3.00 28.44 -7.23
CA LEU A 321 -3.07 29.79 -6.66
C LEU A 321 -2.38 30.85 -7.53
N LEU A 322 -1.29 30.49 -8.21
CA LEU A 322 -0.50 31.44 -9.01
C LEU A 322 -0.96 31.56 -10.47
N LEU A 323 -1.42 30.47 -11.09
CA LEU A 323 -1.62 30.40 -12.55
C LEU A 323 -3.08 30.32 -12.98
N SER A 324 -4.01 29.95 -12.09
CA SER A 324 -5.43 29.87 -12.48
C SER A 324 -6.18 31.15 -12.11
N SER A 325 -6.62 31.87 -13.14
CA SER A 325 -7.31 33.16 -13.05
C SER A 325 -8.71 33.11 -12.38
N ASN A 326 -9.25 31.91 -12.10
CA ASN A 326 -10.63 31.70 -11.67
C ASN A 326 -10.76 30.79 -10.42
N THR A 327 -9.80 30.78 -9.50
CA THR A 327 -9.97 30.03 -8.23
C THR A 327 -10.74 30.84 -7.19
N ASN A 328 -11.83 30.26 -6.68
CA ASN A 328 -12.48 30.80 -5.48
C ASN A 328 -11.61 30.50 -4.25
N PHE A 329 -10.93 31.53 -3.74
CA PHE A 329 -10.04 31.43 -2.58
C PHE A 329 -10.72 30.84 -1.35
N ASN A 330 -12.02 31.09 -1.16
CA ASN A 330 -12.79 30.57 -0.03
C ASN A 330 -12.98 29.05 -0.11
N ASP A 331 -13.23 28.52 -1.31
CA ASP A 331 -13.39 27.08 -1.52
C ASP A 331 -12.06 26.35 -1.31
N GLU A 332 -10.96 26.92 -1.80
CA GLU A 332 -9.62 26.37 -1.59
C GLU A 332 -9.20 26.39 -0.11
N LYS A 333 -9.56 27.44 0.63
CA LYS A 333 -9.35 27.53 2.08
C LYS A 333 -10.18 26.50 2.85
N ALA A 334 -11.42 26.25 2.40
CA ALA A 334 -12.27 25.18 2.96
C ALA A 334 -11.70 23.77 2.69
N LYS A 335 -11.17 23.51 1.48
CA LYS A 335 -10.46 22.26 1.17
C LYS A 335 -9.24 22.07 2.07
N LEU A 336 -8.44 23.11 2.29
CA LEU A 336 -7.29 23.04 3.20
C LEU A 336 -7.72 22.74 4.64
N SER A 337 -8.82 23.31 5.12
CA SER A 337 -9.34 23.02 6.47
C SER A 337 -9.73 21.54 6.64
N THR A 338 -10.26 20.92 5.58
CA THR A 338 -10.61 19.49 5.55
C THR A 338 -9.34 18.63 5.59
N LEU A 339 -8.34 18.99 4.78
CA LEU A 339 -7.04 18.32 4.78
C LEU A 339 -6.34 18.45 6.14
N LYS A 340 -6.38 19.62 6.78
CA LYS A 340 -5.83 19.83 8.12
C LYS A 340 -6.49 18.96 9.18
N LYS A 341 -7.78 18.68 9.06
CA LYS A 341 -8.50 17.80 10.00
C LYS A 341 -8.02 16.35 9.88
N GLU A 342 -7.80 15.85 8.67
CA GLU A 342 -7.40 14.46 8.43
C GLU A 342 -5.88 14.25 8.51
N TRP A 343 -5.08 15.21 8.05
CA TRP A 343 -3.62 15.16 8.03
C TRP A 343 -3.01 15.83 9.28
N GLY A 344 -3.78 16.50 10.13
CA GLY A 344 -3.25 17.23 11.28
C GLY A 344 -2.40 18.45 10.89
N SER A 345 -1.57 18.94 11.81
CA SER A 345 -0.72 20.13 11.59
C SER A 345 0.70 19.72 11.21
N SER A 346 0.89 19.26 9.97
CA SER A 346 2.23 18.94 9.44
C SER A 346 2.96 20.19 8.93
N SER A 347 4.28 20.06 8.71
CA SER A 347 5.10 21.18 8.19
C SER A 347 4.63 21.70 6.83
N TYR A 348 4.14 20.83 5.94
CA TYR A 348 3.62 21.23 4.64
C TYR A 348 2.26 21.92 4.74
N ILE A 349 1.40 21.53 5.68
CA ILE A 349 0.10 22.19 5.90
C ILE A 349 0.32 23.60 6.45
N CYS A 350 1.26 23.78 7.37
CA CYS A 350 1.66 25.12 7.82
C CYS A 350 2.16 25.98 6.64
N LYS A 351 2.96 25.41 5.73
CA LYS A 351 3.38 26.11 4.51
C LYS A 351 2.20 26.48 3.62
N MET A 352 1.22 25.59 3.42
CA MET A 352 0.02 25.90 2.64
C MET A 352 -0.81 27.01 3.30
N GLU A 353 -0.92 27.04 4.63
CA GLU A 353 -1.59 28.14 5.35
C GLU A 353 -0.84 29.46 5.17
N GLU A 354 0.50 29.43 5.19
CA GLU A 354 1.33 30.59 4.89
C GLU A 354 1.17 31.05 3.43
N MET A 355 0.98 30.15 2.45
CA MET A 355 0.67 30.52 1.07
C MET A 355 -0.61 31.35 0.96
N PHE A 356 -1.68 30.98 1.69
CA PHE A 356 -2.90 31.77 1.71
C PHE A 356 -2.71 33.13 2.37
N LYS A 357 -1.93 33.20 3.45
CA LYS A 357 -1.59 34.48 4.08
C LYS A 357 -0.78 35.37 3.14
N ASP A 358 0.17 34.81 2.40
CA ASP A 358 0.95 35.54 1.39
C ASP A 358 0.03 36.12 0.29
N MET A 359 -1.01 35.38 -0.12
CA MET A 359 -2.02 35.86 -1.07
C MET A 359 -2.85 37.01 -0.50
N GLU A 360 -3.36 36.88 0.73
CA GLU A 360 -4.11 37.96 1.42
C GLU A 360 -3.23 39.22 1.60
N VAL A 361 -1.95 39.05 1.96
CA VAL A 361 -1.00 40.17 2.08
C VAL A 361 -0.70 40.80 0.72
N SER A 362 -0.62 39.99 -0.34
CA SER A 362 -0.40 40.49 -1.70
C SER A 362 -1.54 41.36 -2.19
N GLU A 363 -2.80 40.96 -1.94
CA GLU A 363 -3.98 41.78 -2.27
C GLU A 363 -3.93 43.14 -1.54
N LEU A 364 -3.55 43.15 -0.27
CA LEU A 364 -3.40 44.39 0.51
C LEU A 364 -2.26 45.28 -0.02
N LEU A 365 -1.18 44.69 -0.51
CA LEU A 365 -0.07 45.44 -1.11
C LEU A 365 -0.43 45.99 -2.49
N MET A 366 -1.23 45.26 -3.27
CA MET A 366 -1.77 45.72 -4.54
C MET A 366 -2.67 46.95 -4.35
N LEU A 367 -3.58 46.92 -3.37
CA LEU A 367 -4.40 48.09 -3.02
C LEU A 367 -3.56 49.30 -2.60
N LYS A 368 -2.44 49.07 -1.88
CA LYS A 368 -1.51 50.15 -1.52
C LYS A 368 -0.74 50.68 -2.73
N TYR A 369 -0.41 49.83 -3.68
CA TYR A 369 0.23 50.22 -4.93
C TYR A 369 -0.71 51.12 -5.74
N GLU A 370 -1.96 50.71 -5.96
CA GLU A 370 -2.99 51.50 -6.65
C GLU A 370 -3.26 52.85 -5.96
N GLN A 371 -3.23 52.89 -4.62
CA GLN A 371 -3.38 54.14 -3.86
C GLN A 371 -2.17 55.07 -3.97
N ARG A 372 -0.96 54.51 -4.12
CA ARG A 372 0.30 55.27 -4.15
C ARG A 372 0.64 55.78 -5.55
N PHE A 373 0.32 54.98 -6.55
CA PHE A 373 0.50 55.26 -7.97
C PHE A 373 -0.88 55.24 -8.68
N PRO A 374 -1.76 56.22 -8.41
CA PRO A 374 -3.01 56.35 -9.14
C PRO A 374 -2.71 56.84 -10.56
N ASP A 375 -2.57 55.90 -11.49
CA ASP A 375 -2.27 56.20 -12.87
C ASP A 375 -3.52 56.67 -13.63
N PHE A 376 -3.63 57.99 -13.85
CA PHE A 376 -4.69 58.57 -14.67
C PHE A 376 -4.46 58.43 -16.19
N ASP A 377 -3.28 57.97 -16.64
CA ASP A 377 -2.89 57.95 -18.07
C ASP A 377 -2.05 56.73 -18.51
N ASP A 378 -1.81 55.73 -17.64
CA ASP A 378 -0.94 54.60 -17.98
C ASP A 378 -1.75 53.42 -18.58
N PRO A 379 -1.37 52.87 -19.76
CA PRO A 379 -2.19 51.92 -20.50
C PRO A 379 -2.08 50.45 -20.02
N TYR A 380 -1.29 50.17 -18.99
CA TYR A 380 -0.99 48.82 -18.52
C TYR A 380 -1.66 48.53 -17.17
N GLU A 381 -2.42 47.44 -17.10
CA GLU A 381 -2.96 46.92 -15.84
C GLU A 381 -1.95 45.94 -15.22
N VAL A 382 -1.40 46.29 -14.06
CA VAL A 382 -0.36 45.49 -13.38
C VAL A 382 -0.95 44.83 -12.14
N SER A 383 -0.77 43.51 -12.04
CA SER A 383 -1.05 42.73 -10.83
C SER A 383 0.20 41.98 -10.40
N PHE A 384 0.52 42.02 -9.11
CA PHE A 384 1.69 41.32 -8.56
C PHE A 384 1.35 40.59 -7.26
N SER A 385 2.02 39.46 -7.05
CA SER A 385 1.91 38.65 -5.83
C SER A 385 3.29 38.50 -5.19
N ILE A 386 3.40 38.81 -3.90
CA ILE A 386 4.64 38.68 -3.14
C ILE A 386 4.62 37.38 -2.34
N LEU A 387 5.62 36.54 -2.55
CA LEU A 387 5.67 35.18 -2.02
C LEU A 387 6.84 35.03 -1.02
N THR A 388 6.60 34.36 0.11
CA THR A 388 7.64 34.12 1.12
C THR A 388 8.59 32.99 0.70
N GLY A 389 9.90 33.28 0.63
CA GLY A 389 10.92 32.29 0.29
C GLY A 389 10.99 31.12 1.28
N GLY A 390 10.91 29.88 0.76
CA GLY A 390 10.96 28.63 1.54
C GLY A 390 9.59 28.03 1.91
N VAL A 391 8.53 28.83 1.77
CA VAL A 391 7.12 28.40 1.90
C VAL A 391 6.60 27.84 0.58
N TRP A 392 6.95 28.49 -0.52
CA TRP A 392 6.58 28.13 -1.88
C TRP A 392 7.58 27.15 -2.52
N PRO A 393 7.16 26.37 -3.54
CA PRO A 393 8.08 25.57 -4.34
C PRO A 393 9.23 26.41 -4.89
N MET A 394 10.41 25.80 -5.02
CA MET A 394 11.52 26.50 -5.65
C MET A 394 11.25 26.59 -7.14
N PHE A 395 11.27 27.81 -7.67
CA PHE A 395 11.16 28.07 -9.09
C PHE A 395 12.53 28.44 -9.64
N PRO A 396 12.91 27.96 -10.83
CA PRO A 396 14.20 28.29 -11.42
C PRO A 396 14.23 29.78 -11.77
N VAL A 397 15.14 30.53 -11.13
CA VAL A 397 15.44 31.91 -11.52
C VAL A 397 16.17 31.85 -12.86
N ARG A 398 15.62 32.52 -13.87
CA ARG A 398 16.22 32.62 -15.20
C ARG A 398 16.28 34.08 -15.59
N ASP A 399 17.43 34.49 -16.10
CA ASP A 399 17.64 35.86 -16.56
C ASP A 399 16.91 36.08 -17.88
N ILE A 400 16.08 37.11 -17.95
CA ILE A 400 15.38 37.54 -19.15
C ILE A 400 15.63 39.03 -19.31
N THR A 401 15.85 39.48 -20.54
CA THR A 401 15.88 40.91 -20.85
C THR A 401 14.45 41.41 -21.06
N LEU A 402 13.93 42.14 -20.08
CA LEU A 402 12.63 42.78 -20.16
C LEU A 402 12.69 44.07 -21.01
N PRO A 403 11.61 44.41 -21.73
CA PRO A 403 11.46 45.72 -22.35
C PRO A 403 11.50 46.85 -21.30
N GLU A 404 12.01 48.03 -21.69
CA GLU A 404 12.10 49.21 -20.81
C GLU A 404 10.73 49.59 -20.22
N SER A 405 9.64 49.39 -20.97
CA SER A 405 8.27 49.64 -20.50
C SER A 405 7.82 48.74 -19.35
N ILE A 406 8.41 47.56 -19.18
CA ILE A 406 8.06 46.61 -18.10
C ILE A 406 9.03 46.74 -16.92
N SER A 407 10.29 47.07 -17.19
CA SER A 407 11.32 47.21 -16.16
C SER A 407 11.00 48.30 -15.12
N GLY A 408 10.30 49.38 -15.52
CA GLY A 408 9.90 50.44 -14.59
C GLY A 408 8.99 49.95 -13.46
N TYR A 409 8.04 49.05 -13.78
CA TYR A 409 7.13 48.49 -12.77
C TYR A 409 7.85 47.62 -11.74
N GLU A 410 8.93 46.92 -12.12
CA GLU A 410 9.72 46.12 -11.17
C GLU A 410 10.43 47.01 -10.14
N ASP A 411 10.97 48.14 -10.60
CA ASP A 411 11.60 49.13 -9.73
C ASP A 411 10.58 49.76 -8.75
N ASP A 412 9.39 50.11 -9.24
CA ASP A 412 8.32 50.68 -8.41
C ASP A 412 7.85 49.71 -7.32
N ILE A 413 7.69 48.42 -7.67
CA ILE A 413 7.36 47.35 -6.72
C ILE A 413 8.47 47.18 -5.69
N GLN A 414 9.73 47.23 -6.11
CA GLN A 414 10.88 47.13 -5.20
C GLN A 414 10.89 48.28 -4.18
N VAL A 415 10.68 49.51 -4.64
CA VAL A 415 10.63 50.69 -3.75
C VAL A 415 9.48 50.59 -2.75
N LEU A 416 8.29 50.16 -3.18
CA LEU A 416 7.14 49.97 -2.29
C LEU A 416 7.40 48.90 -1.22
N TYR A 417 8.09 47.82 -1.59
CA TYR A 417 8.39 46.73 -0.66
C TYR A 417 9.50 47.08 0.34
N GLU A 418 10.55 47.78 -0.09
CA GLU A 418 11.64 48.24 0.77
C GLU A 418 11.16 49.27 1.82
N GLN A 419 10.18 50.10 1.48
CA GLN A 419 9.56 51.05 2.43
C GLN A 419 8.73 50.35 3.50
N SER A 420 8.11 49.22 3.17
CA SER A 420 7.22 48.50 4.08
C SER A 420 7.93 47.41 4.90
N THR A 421 9.09 46.91 4.43
CA THR A 421 9.84 45.85 5.11
C THR A 421 11.34 46.15 5.19
N LEU A 422 11.88 46.21 6.40
CA LEU A 422 13.31 46.44 6.62
C LEU A 422 14.10 45.11 6.52
N GLY A 423 15.12 45.09 5.67
CA GLY A 423 16.11 44.00 5.61
C GLY A 423 15.73 42.78 4.76
N ARG A 424 14.67 42.87 3.94
CA ARG A 424 14.31 41.84 2.96
C ARG A 424 14.63 42.34 1.55
N ARG A 425 14.92 41.42 0.63
CA ARG A 425 15.14 41.71 -0.80
C ARG A 425 14.18 40.88 -1.63
N LEU A 426 13.64 41.48 -2.68
CA LEU A 426 12.80 40.77 -3.65
C LEU A 426 13.67 40.05 -4.68
N SER A 427 13.16 38.92 -5.16
CA SER A 427 13.69 38.21 -6.32
C SER A 427 12.53 37.95 -7.28
N PHE A 428 12.58 38.53 -8.47
CA PHE A 428 11.51 38.39 -9.46
C PHE A 428 11.56 37.01 -10.13
N GLN A 429 10.40 36.38 -10.25
CA GLN A 429 10.24 35.04 -10.83
C GLN A 429 9.46 35.12 -12.15
N HIS A 430 10.14 35.56 -13.21
CA HIS A 430 9.54 35.79 -14.54
C HIS A 430 8.89 34.53 -15.18
N TYR A 431 9.26 33.34 -14.73
CA TYR A 431 8.70 32.08 -15.22
C TYR A 431 7.22 31.89 -14.90
N LEU A 432 6.77 32.44 -13.76
CA LEU A 432 5.40 32.34 -13.28
C LEU A 432 4.50 33.48 -13.77
N SER A 433 5.10 34.50 -14.39
CA SER A 433 4.40 35.68 -14.86
C SER A 433 3.58 35.38 -16.12
N SER A 434 2.35 35.87 -16.13
CA SER A 434 1.45 35.83 -17.29
C SER A 434 1.08 37.25 -17.71
N CYS A 435 0.82 37.45 -19.00
CA CYS A 435 0.48 38.74 -19.59
C CYS A 435 -0.66 38.58 -20.58
N VAL A 436 -1.51 39.60 -20.69
CA VAL A 436 -2.53 39.69 -21.74
C VAL A 436 -2.05 40.71 -22.76
N LEU A 437 -1.80 40.25 -23.99
CA LEU A 437 -1.38 41.10 -25.10
C LEU A 437 -2.53 41.33 -26.07
N LYS A 438 -2.73 42.59 -26.48
CA LYS A 438 -3.63 42.94 -27.58
C LYS A 438 -2.86 42.84 -28.89
N GLY A 439 -3.22 41.85 -29.71
CA GLY A 439 -2.66 41.63 -31.04
C GLY A 439 -3.54 42.25 -32.12
N PHE A 440 -2.96 43.12 -32.96
CA PHE A 440 -3.62 43.70 -34.12
C PHE A 440 -3.36 42.84 -35.36
N PHE A 441 -4.37 42.06 -35.78
CA PHE A 441 -4.31 41.23 -36.98
C PHE A 441 -5.18 41.82 -38.10
N SER A 442 -4.97 41.40 -39.35
CA SER A 442 -5.78 41.89 -40.49
C SER A 442 -7.27 41.56 -40.34
N ASN A 443 -7.60 40.55 -39.54
CA ASN A 443 -8.95 40.02 -39.36
C ASN A 443 -9.58 40.48 -38.02
N GLY A 444 -9.02 41.51 -37.38
CA GLY A 444 -9.53 42.09 -36.15
C GLY A 444 -8.55 42.02 -34.97
N GLU A 445 -8.94 42.69 -33.89
CA GLU A 445 -8.19 42.71 -32.62
C GLU A 445 -8.45 41.42 -31.84
N LYS A 446 -7.39 40.87 -31.25
CA LYS A 446 -7.45 39.66 -30.42
C LYS A 446 -6.65 39.84 -29.14
N GLU A 447 -7.17 39.27 -28.05
CA GLU A 447 -6.47 39.22 -26.77
C GLU A 447 -5.77 37.87 -26.62
N LEU A 448 -4.46 37.90 -26.44
CA LEU A 448 -3.60 36.73 -26.26
C LEU A 448 -3.16 36.66 -24.80
N GLN A 449 -3.62 35.66 -24.07
CA GLN A 449 -3.11 35.37 -22.74
C GLN A 449 -1.88 34.46 -22.87
N VAL A 450 -0.72 35.05 -22.64
CA VAL A 450 0.60 34.47 -22.86
C VAL A 450 1.43 34.44 -21.58
N SER A 451 2.48 33.65 -21.57
CA SER A 451 3.51 33.74 -20.53
C SER A 451 4.40 34.96 -20.77
N LEU A 452 5.10 35.44 -19.75
CA LEU A 452 6.05 36.55 -19.94
C LEU A 452 7.14 36.21 -20.98
N HIS A 453 7.61 34.96 -21.00
CA HIS A 453 8.57 34.50 -22.00
C HIS A 453 8.01 34.61 -23.43
N GLN A 454 6.77 34.16 -23.64
CA GLN A 454 6.07 34.30 -24.92
C GLN A 454 5.81 35.77 -25.25
N ALA A 455 5.47 36.60 -24.26
CA ALA A 455 5.22 38.03 -24.44
C ALA A 455 6.47 38.77 -24.92
N VAL A 456 7.62 38.55 -24.28
CA VAL A 456 8.91 39.14 -24.69
C VAL A 456 9.26 38.74 -26.13
N ILE A 457 9.04 37.47 -26.50
CA ILE A 457 9.26 37.00 -27.88
C ILE A 457 8.36 37.74 -28.87
N LEU A 458 7.06 37.88 -28.57
CA LEU A 458 6.09 38.54 -29.45
C LEU A 458 6.37 40.04 -29.58
N LEU A 459 6.74 40.71 -28.49
CA LEU A 459 7.06 42.14 -28.48
C LEU A 459 8.27 42.48 -29.38
N LEU A 460 9.21 41.55 -29.59
CA LEU A 460 10.31 41.77 -30.53
C LEU A 460 9.83 42.00 -31.97
N PHE A 461 8.72 41.37 -32.35
CA PHE A 461 8.16 41.46 -33.71
C PHE A 461 7.52 42.83 -34.01
N ASN A 462 7.26 43.66 -32.99
CA ASN A 462 6.84 45.04 -33.20
C ASN A 462 7.94 45.89 -33.89
N ALA A 463 9.22 45.52 -33.73
CA ALA A 463 10.34 46.23 -34.35
C ALA A 463 10.73 45.66 -35.74
N LYS A 464 10.56 44.35 -35.96
CA LYS A 464 10.85 43.69 -37.24
C LYS A 464 9.94 42.48 -37.45
N ASP A 465 9.45 42.31 -38.67
CA ASP A 465 8.53 41.21 -39.05
C ASP A 465 9.19 39.81 -39.07
N ARG A 466 10.53 39.72 -39.12
CA ARG A 466 11.27 38.46 -39.23
C ARG A 466 12.50 38.41 -38.32
N TYR A 467 12.65 37.31 -37.59
CA TYR A 467 13.84 37.01 -36.77
C TYR A 467 14.30 35.57 -36.95
N SER A 468 15.61 35.32 -36.83
CA SER A 468 16.15 33.97 -36.70
C SER A 468 16.10 33.49 -35.25
N PHE A 469 16.15 32.17 -35.03
CA PHE A 469 16.24 31.60 -33.69
C PHE A 469 17.42 32.18 -32.87
N VAL A 470 18.58 32.35 -33.52
CA VAL A 470 19.79 32.91 -32.88
C VAL A 470 19.59 34.38 -32.49
N ASP A 471 18.93 35.17 -33.34
CA ASP A 471 18.65 36.58 -33.03
C ASP A 471 17.71 36.72 -31.84
N ILE A 472 16.68 35.86 -31.74
CA ILE A 472 15.75 35.85 -30.61
C ILE A 472 16.49 35.42 -29.34
N LEU A 473 17.35 34.41 -29.42
CA LEU A 473 18.15 33.94 -28.28
C LEU A 473 19.05 35.05 -27.73
N LEU A 474 19.78 35.75 -28.60
CA LEU A 474 20.66 36.86 -28.20
C LEU A 474 19.89 38.04 -27.60
N LYS A 475 18.73 38.37 -28.16
CA LYS A 475 17.92 39.51 -27.73
C LYS A 475 17.10 39.27 -26.48
N THR A 476 16.69 38.03 -26.20
CA THR A 476 15.83 37.69 -25.06
C THR A 476 16.61 37.07 -23.88
N LYS A 477 17.80 36.51 -24.16
CA LYS A 477 18.61 35.70 -23.23
C LYS A 477 17.88 34.50 -22.61
N ILE A 478 16.75 34.08 -23.20
CA ILE A 478 16.02 32.89 -22.76
C ILE A 478 16.85 31.64 -23.05
N ASP A 479 16.82 30.66 -22.16
CA ASP A 479 17.47 29.36 -22.37
C ASP A 479 16.98 28.64 -23.65
N ALA A 480 17.88 27.98 -24.37
CA ALA A 480 17.62 27.43 -25.70
C ALA A 480 16.55 26.32 -25.68
N GLU A 481 16.45 25.52 -24.62
CA GLU A 481 15.41 24.48 -24.49
C GLU A 481 14.02 25.10 -24.30
N GLU A 482 13.92 26.13 -23.46
CA GLU A 482 12.68 26.83 -23.15
C GLU A 482 12.21 27.68 -24.34
N LEU A 483 13.15 28.31 -25.06
CA LEU A 483 12.87 29.06 -26.28
C LEU A 483 12.30 28.14 -27.37
N ARG A 484 12.86 26.94 -27.54
CA ARG A 484 12.34 25.94 -28.49
C ARG A 484 10.89 25.56 -28.21
N LYS A 485 10.56 25.32 -26.94
CA LYS A 485 9.18 24.98 -26.52
C LYS A 485 8.22 26.13 -26.79
N ASN A 486 8.56 27.34 -26.34
CA ASN A 486 7.71 28.52 -26.53
C ASN A 486 7.50 28.83 -28.02
N LEU A 487 8.55 28.73 -28.84
CA LEU A 487 8.42 28.92 -30.30
C LEU A 487 7.59 27.81 -30.97
N LYS A 488 7.67 26.56 -30.49
CA LYS A 488 6.81 25.48 -31.00
C LYS A 488 5.33 25.74 -30.72
N ILE A 489 5.00 26.21 -29.52
CA ILE A 489 3.62 26.58 -29.14
C ILE A 489 3.11 27.76 -29.99
N LEU A 490 3.94 28.79 -30.16
CA LEU A 490 3.57 29.99 -30.92
C LEU A 490 3.47 29.74 -32.44
N SER A 491 4.23 28.77 -32.98
CA SER A 491 4.28 28.51 -34.42
C SER A 491 3.45 27.31 -34.87
N MET A 492 3.69 26.12 -34.31
CA MET A 492 3.08 24.87 -34.80
C MET A 492 1.65 24.68 -34.26
N GLU A 493 1.42 25.05 -33.00
CA GLU A 493 0.12 24.79 -32.33
C GLU A 493 -0.88 25.92 -32.59
N ASN A 494 -0.42 27.18 -32.52
CA ASN A 494 -1.31 28.34 -32.57
C ASN A 494 -1.14 29.21 -33.82
N ASN A 495 -0.21 28.91 -34.73
CA ASN A 495 -0.01 29.62 -36.02
C ASN A 495 0.10 31.16 -35.92
N ILE A 496 0.51 31.71 -34.77
CA ILE A 496 0.72 33.15 -34.56
C ILE A 496 2.03 33.58 -35.24
N LEU A 497 3.03 32.71 -35.18
CA LEU A 497 4.29 32.85 -35.93
C LEU A 497 4.36 31.80 -37.04
N ARG A 498 4.74 32.20 -38.25
CA ARG A 498 5.04 31.28 -39.35
C ARG A 498 6.52 30.93 -39.35
N LYS A 499 6.79 29.63 -39.29
CA LYS A 499 8.14 29.08 -39.39
C LYS A 499 8.54 28.93 -40.86
N VAL A 500 9.77 29.33 -41.19
CA VAL A 500 10.40 29.12 -42.49
C VAL A 500 11.77 28.47 -42.29
N PRO A 501 12.00 27.22 -42.77
CA PRO A 501 11.09 26.32 -43.53
C PRO A 501 10.10 25.51 -42.67
N GLN A 502 9.00 25.02 -43.26
CA GLN A 502 7.92 24.22 -42.62
C GLN A 502 8.33 22.75 -42.31
N SER A 503 9.59 22.49 -41.98
CA SER A 503 10.10 21.15 -41.61
C SER A 503 10.22 20.98 -40.09
N GLU A 504 10.86 19.90 -39.61
CA GLU A 504 11.20 19.72 -38.18
C GLU A 504 12.00 20.91 -37.62
N PHE A 505 11.83 21.20 -36.32
CA PHE A 505 12.45 22.33 -35.62
C PHE A 505 13.98 22.23 -35.62
N LYS A 506 14.66 23.25 -36.14
CA LYS A 506 16.11 23.41 -36.18
C LYS A 506 16.50 24.80 -35.69
N ASP A 507 17.69 24.90 -35.11
CA ASP A 507 18.20 26.15 -34.54
C ASP A 507 18.59 27.20 -35.59
N THR A 508 18.54 26.83 -36.88
CA THR A 508 18.74 27.73 -38.03
C THR A 508 17.45 28.33 -38.58
N ASP A 509 16.31 28.00 -37.99
CA ASP A 509 15.01 28.38 -38.54
C ASP A 509 14.70 29.87 -38.30
N SER A 510 13.90 30.42 -39.21
CA SER A 510 13.43 31.82 -39.11
C SER A 510 11.93 31.88 -38.90
N PHE A 511 11.50 32.85 -38.09
CA PHE A 511 10.11 33.05 -37.69
C PHE A 511 9.63 34.39 -38.24
N ILE A 512 8.41 34.39 -38.79
CA ILE A 512 7.75 35.55 -39.38
C ILE A 512 6.40 35.75 -38.70
N PHE A 513 6.03 36.98 -38.37
CA PHE A 513 4.73 37.28 -37.80
C PHE A 513 3.57 37.00 -38.78
N ASN A 514 2.55 36.24 -38.36
CA ASN A 514 1.41 35.88 -39.22
C ASN A 514 0.30 36.94 -39.16
N LYS A 515 0.32 37.90 -40.10
CA LYS A 515 -0.67 38.99 -40.17
C LYS A 515 -2.12 38.50 -40.44
N TYR A 516 -2.28 37.31 -41.02
CA TYR A 516 -3.59 36.73 -41.43
C TYR A 516 -4.14 35.69 -40.43
N PHE A 517 -3.72 35.73 -39.17
CA PHE A 517 -4.21 34.80 -38.16
C PHE A 517 -5.73 34.97 -37.93
N SER A 518 -6.48 33.87 -37.99
CA SER A 518 -7.92 33.84 -37.74
C SER A 518 -8.27 32.71 -36.77
N THR A 519 -9.05 33.05 -35.74
CA THR A 519 -9.61 32.10 -34.75
C THR A 519 -11.01 32.58 -34.41
N GLU A 520 -11.92 31.68 -34.07
CA GLU A 520 -13.29 32.03 -33.68
C GLU A 520 -13.36 32.71 -32.31
N LEU A 521 -12.38 32.47 -31.44
CA LEU A 521 -12.28 33.07 -30.11
C LEU A 521 -11.63 34.46 -30.16
N SER A 522 -12.21 35.42 -29.44
CA SER A 522 -11.68 36.77 -29.22
C SER A 522 -10.52 36.78 -28.22
N ARG A 523 -10.55 35.87 -27.24
CA ARG A 523 -9.49 35.63 -26.25
C ARG A 523 -8.89 34.25 -26.45
N VAL A 524 -7.57 34.19 -26.66
CA VAL A 524 -6.82 32.94 -26.88
C VAL A 524 -5.87 32.71 -25.71
N GLU A 525 -6.04 31.60 -24.99
CA GLU A 525 -5.18 31.21 -23.88
C GLU A 525 -4.08 30.25 -24.33
N LEU A 526 -2.82 30.67 -24.16
CA LEU A 526 -1.63 29.95 -24.61
C LEU A 526 -0.83 29.32 -23.45
N ASN A 527 -1.34 29.48 -22.22
CA ASN A 527 -0.64 29.16 -20.97
C ASN A 527 -0.86 27.73 -20.44
N GLY A 528 -1.61 26.88 -21.17
CA GLY A 528 -2.01 25.54 -20.71
C GLY A 528 -0.85 24.62 -20.29
N ASN A 529 0.36 24.83 -20.81
CA ASN A 529 1.52 23.96 -20.58
C ASN A 529 2.44 24.40 -19.41
N GLN A 530 2.30 25.62 -18.87
CA GLN A 530 3.18 26.07 -17.78
C GLN A 530 2.84 25.38 -16.45
N ILE A 531 1.54 25.18 -16.19
CA ILE A 531 1.03 24.51 -14.99
C ILE A 531 1.55 23.06 -14.94
N THR A 532 1.47 22.35 -16.06
CA THR A 532 1.92 20.95 -16.16
C THR A 532 3.45 20.83 -16.07
N GLU A 533 4.22 21.77 -16.62
CA GLU A 533 5.68 21.74 -16.51
C GLU A 533 6.20 22.08 -15.10
N VAL A 534 5.61 23.06 -14.40
CA VAL A 534 5.92 23.37 -12.99
C VAL A 534 5.68 22.16 -12.09
N ILE A 535 4.56 21.46 -12.31
CA ILE A 535 4.17 20.27 -11.53
C ILE A 535 5.07 19.06 -11.88
N ASN A 536 5.55 18.96 -13.11
CA ASN A 536 6.25 17.76 -13.61
C ASN A 536 7.78 17.84 -13.51
N LYS A 537 8.41 19.00 -13.73
CA LYS A 537 9.87 19.13 -13.89
C LYS A 537 10.67 18.72 -12.63
N GLU A 538 10.13 18.91 -11.42
CA GLU A 538 10.83 18.51 -10.18
C GLU A 538 10.55 17.06 -9.70
N THR A 539 9.63 16.32 -10.32
CA THR A 539 9.45 14.89 -9.96
C THR A 539 10.71 14.06 -10.23
N VAL A 540 11.61 14.56 -11.09
CA VAL A 540 12.93 14.00 -11.41
C VAL A 540 14.05 14.57 -10.52
N GLU A 541 13.81 15.65 -9.76
CA GLU A 541 14.82 16.34 -8.92
C GLU A 541 14.67 16.12 -7.40
N MET A 542 13.78 15.24 -6.96
CA MET A 542 13.90 14.59 -5.65
C MET A 542 15.32 14.04 -5.32
N PRO A 543 16.21 13.66 -6.26
CA PRO A 543 17.61 13.30 -5.97
C PRO A 543 18.49 14.42 -5.41
N LYS A 544 18.26 15.71 -5.68
CA LYS A 544 19.23 16.77 -5.30
C LYS A 544 19.22 17.11 -3.80
N ASN A 545 18.07 16.99 -3.13
CA ASN A 545 17.95 17.27 -1.70
C ASN A 545 18.16 16.06 -0.78
N ARG A 546 18.10 14.83 -1.31
CA ARG A 546 18.39 13.60 -0.57
C ARG A 546 19.77 13.57 0.08
N PRO A 547 20.89 13.94 -0.59
CA PRO A 547 22.20 13.95 0.07
C PRO A 547 22.28 14.95 1.22
N PHE A 548 21.58 16.09 1.14
CA PHE A 548 21.51 17.05 2.24
C PHE A 548 20.68 16.51 3.41
N LEU A 549 19.52 15.89 3.14
CA LEU A 549 18.72 15.22 4.16
C LEU A 549 19.51 14.11 4.87
N VAL A 550 20.19 13.25 4.11
CA VAL A 550 21.07 12.21 4.64
C VAL A 550 22.15 12.82 5.54
N THR A 551 22.82 13.86 5.06
CA THR A 551 23.86 14.59 5.82
C THR A 551 23.30 15.17 7.13
N ARG A 552 22.10 15.77 7.08
CA ARG A 552 21.42 16.32 8.26
C ARG A 552 20.99 15.24 9.25
N THR A 553 20.49 14.11 8.76
CA THR A 553 20.09 12.96 9.57
C THR A 553 21.30 12.35 10.27
N ILE A 554 22.39 12.09 9.53
CA ILE A 554 23.67 11.62 10.10
C ILE A 554 24.15 12.58 11.19
N PHE A 555 24.13 13.89 10.92
CA PHE A 555 24.54 14.91 11.89
C PHE A 555 23.67 14.87 13.16
N ARG A 556 22.34 14.76 13.05
CA ARG A 556 21.44 14.65 14.20
C ARG A 556 21.71 13.40 15.03
N ILE A 557 21.83 12.25 14.38
CA ILE A 557 22.09 10.96 15.04
C ILE A 557 23.44 11.00 15.77
N MET A 558 24.47 11.53 15.13
CA MET A 558 25.81 11.65 15.71
C MET A 558 25.88 12.67 16.85
N LYS A 559 25.20 13.81 16.72
CA LYS A 559 25.07 14.81 17.79
C LYS A 559 24.38 14.24 19.03
N MET A 560 23.39 13.36 18.85
CA MET A 560 22.65 12.73 19.95
C MET A 560 23.47 11.63 20.66
N ASN A 561 24.13 10.75 19.89
CA ASN A 561 24.80 9.57 20.46
C ASN A 561 26.28 9.79 20.78
N ARG A 562 26.89 10.90 20.30
CA ARG A 562 28.31 11.29 20.41
C ARG A 562 29.33 10.32 19.83
N THR A 563 29.16 9.01 20.00
CA THR A 563 30.06 7.96 19.51
C THR A 563 29.24 6.80 18.94
N MET A 564 29.51 6.37 17.71
CA MET A 564 28.85 5.19 17.12
C MET A 564 29.75 4.43 16.15
N LYS A 565 29.49 3.12 16.03
CA LYS A 565 30.13 2.26 15.02
C LYS A 565 29.50 2.48 13.64
N HIS A 566 30.25 2.16 12.59
CA HIS A 566 29.86 2.37 11.20
C HIS A 566 28.56 1.63 10.83
N GLU A 567 28.47 0.32 11.11
CA GLU A 567 27.27 -0.48 10.78
C GLU A 567 26.04 -0.06 11.60
N ASP A 568 26.22 0.32 12.87
CA ASP A 568 25.14 0.83 13.72
C ASP A 568 24.62 2.19 13.23
N LEU A 569 25.53 3.06 12.77
CA LEU A 569 25.18 4.33 12.15
C LEU A 569 24.40 4.12 10.86
N LEU A 570 24.85 3.22 9.98
CA LEU A 570 24.14 2.91 8.75
C LEU A 570 22.73 2.39 9.04
N THR A 571 22.60 1.45 9.97
CA THR A 571 21.30 0.86 10.33
C THR A 571 20.33 1.94 10.81
N ARG A 572 20.74 2.81 11.73
CA ARG A 572 19.89 3.92 12.21
C ARG A 572 19.58 4.96 11.15
N VAL A 573 20.54 5.25 10.27
CA VAL A 573 20.32 6.16 9.14
C VAL A 573 19.28 5.56 8.20
N TYR A 574 19.32 4.26 7.91
CA TYR A 574 18.32 3.58 7.09
C TYR A 574 16.96 3.42 7.77
N GLU A 575 16.91 3.27 9.09
CA GLU A 575 15.66 3.28 9.86
C GLU A 575 14.98 4.66 9.79
N GLU A 576 15.77 5.73 9.84
CA GLU A 576 15.26 7.11 9.89
C GLU A 576 14.98 7.71 8.50
N ILE A 577 15.75 7.27 7.49
CA ILE A 577 15.55 7.66 6.09
C ILE A 577 14.48 6.74 5.49
N GLN A 578 13.25 7.23 5.43
CA GLN A 578 12.08 6.50 4.89
C GLN A 578 12.11 6.31 3.35
N PHE A 579 13.29 6.31 2.71
CA PHE A 579 13.46 6.16 1.26
C PHE A 579 14.73 5.37 0.92
N ASP A 580 14.69 4.60 -0.18
CA ASP A 580 15.85 3.80 -0.62
C ASP A 580 16.98 4.70 -1.13
N MET A 581 18.17 4.54 -0.53
CA MET A 581 19.40 5.23 -0.92
C MET A 581 20.55 4.25 -1.10
N PRO A 582 21.33 4.38 -2.19
CA PRO A 582 22.55 3.59 -2.35
C PRO A 582 23.51 3.81 -1.17
N ARG A 583 24.11 2.73 -0.65
CA ARG A 583 25.15 2.81 0.40
C ARG A 583 26.24 3.84 0.08
N LEU A 584 26.62 3.91 -1.20
CA LEU A 584 27.58 4.88 -1.73
C LEU A 584 27.22 6.34 -1.44
N GLU A 585 25.94 6.72 -1.45
CA GLU A 585 25.52 8.09 -1.19
C GLU A 585 25.48 8.43 0.30
N VAL A 586 25.13 7.47 1.15
CA VAL A 586 25.21 7.61 2.61
C VAL A 586 26.68 7.76 3.04
N GLU A 587 27.57 6.95 2.47
CA GLU A 587 29.01 7.08 2.69
C GLU A 587 29.57 8.43 2.22
N LYS A 588 29.09 8.96 1.09
CA LYS A 588 29.44 10.33 0.65
C LYS A 588 28.98 11.38 1.66
N GLY A 589 27.79 11.22 2.25
CA GLY A 589 27.31 12.09 3.34
C GLY A 589 28.22 12.06 4.57
N ILE A 590 28.66 10.86 5.00
CA ILE A 590 29.62 10.71 6.11
C ILE A 590 30.97 11.36 5.76
N LYS A 591 31.47 11.16 4.53
CA LYS A 591 32.71 11.80 4.04
C LYS A 591 32.61 13.32 4.03
N ASN A 592 31.48 13.88 3.62
CA ASN A 592 31.25 15.33 3.65
C ASN A 592 31.27 15.86 5.09
N LEU A 593 30.65 15.17 6.05
CA LEU A 593 30.68 15.58 7.46
C LEU A 593 32.07 15.46 8.10
N MET A 594 32.87 14.48 7.68
CA MET A 594 34.29 14.37 8.06
C MET A 594 35.12 15.52 7.47
N TYR A 595 34.86 15.91 6.22
CA TYR A 595 35.52 17.05 5.57
C TYR A 595 35.16 18.38 6.26
N ILE A 596 33.92 18.54 6.71
CA ILE A 596 33.45 19.72 7.47
C ILE A 596 33.87 19.62 8.96
N HIS A 597 34.67 18.62 9.35
CA HIS A 597 35.19 18.42 10.72
C HIS A 597 34.15 18.27 11.84
N THR A 598 32.91 17.88 11.50
CA THR A 598 31.85 17.62 12.50
C THR A 598 31.90 16.20 13.08
N ILE A 599 32.51 15.26 12.35
CA ILE A 599 32.67 13.86 12.76
C ILE A 599 34.11 13.43 12.46
N ARG A 600 34.71 12.62 13.33
CA ARG A 600 36.07 12.07 13.15
C ARG A 600 36.12 10.58 13.46
N LYS A 601 36.95 9.84 12.74
CA LYS A 601 37.25 8.43 13.05
C LYS A 601 38.16 8.30 14.26
N ASP A 602 37.92 7.28 15.06
CA ASP A 602 38.82 6.92 16.15
C ASP A 602 40.22 6.54 15.61
N PRO A 603 41.32 7.03 16.21
CA PRO A 603 42.67 6.70 15.79
C PRO A 603 43.06 5.23 15.98
N GLN A 604 42.38 4.50 16.88
CA GLN A 604 42.64 3.07 17.13
C GLN A 604 41.67 2.14 16.40
N TYR A 605 40.43 2.60 16.14
CA TYR A 605 39.38 1.79 15.52
C TYR A 605 38.73 2.52 14.32
N PRO A 606 39.05 2.15 13.07
CA PRO A 606 38.56 2.85 11.88
C PRO A 606 37.05 2.73 11.63
N ASP A 607 36.38 1.83 12.36
CA ASP A 607 34.93 1.61 12.30
C ASP A 607 34.14 2.45 13.32
N LEU A 608 34.83 3.20 14.19
CA LEU A 608 34.20 4.03 15.22
C LEU A 608 34.27 5.52 14.84
N TYR A 609 33.14 6.21 14.94
CA TYR A 609 33.02 7.64 14.69
C TYR A 609 32.71 8.40 15.97
N HIS A 610 33.35 9.56 16.12
CA HIS A 610 33.16 10.52 17.21
C HIS A 610 32.62 11.83 16.65
N TYR A 611 31.57 12.37 17.29
CA TYR A 611 31.07 13.71 17.01
C TYR A 611 31.97 14.76 17.66
N ILE A 612 32.36 15.77 16.89
CA ILE A 612 33.17 16.90 17.34
C ILE A 612 32.27 18.13 17.40
N THR A 613 32.26 18.80 18.55
CA THR A 613 31.54 20.06 18.80
C THR A 613 32.24 21.25 18.20
#